data_AF-A0A831QNK9-F1
#
_entry.id   AF-A0A831QNK9-F1
#
_cell.length_a   1.000
_cell.length_b   1.000
_cell.length_c   1.000
_cell.angle_alpha   90.00
_cell.angle_beta   90.00
_cell.angle_gamma   90.00
#
_symmetry.space_group_name_H-M   'P 1'
#
loop_
_entity.id
_entity.type
_entity.pdbx_description
1 polymer ?
#
loop_
_entity_poly.entity_id
_entity_poly.type
_entity_poly.pdbx_seq_one_letter_code
_entity_poly.pdbx_strand_id
1 'polypeptide(L)'
;MNHAELQEILKKHKKWFADEKDGKRADLQGADLRKADLQGADLRKADLQGAYLQGADLQRADLQEAYLRGADLQGADLRKAYLQGADLQGAYLRGADLQGAYLQGADLQGAYLRGAYLQGADLQGAYLQGAEIFYRPDLDLIQNVNGTIRAWKYLKDGRSPYQNKEYVTDKEYETRDYDTNPFVNCGKGLNVATLSWCYNDSINKNGITFIEVEFDAKDIVCIPYTTDGKFRVKKLKVLKKYTKKHVENLLKIKEEP
;
A
#
# COMPACT_ATOMS: atom_id res chain seq x y z
N MET A 1 -13.52 17.43 -17.73
CA MET A 1 -12.64 18.38 -18.45
C MET A 1 -12.48 17.88 -19.89
N ASN A 2 -12.27 18.77 -20.88
CA ASN A 2 -12.02 18.31 -22.25
C ASN A 2 -10.52 18.07 -22.52
N HIS A 3 -10.20 17.40 -23.64
CA HIS A 3 -8.82 17.06 -23.97
C HIS A 3 -7.91 18.29 -24.15
N ALA A 4 -8.39 19.37 -24.77
CA ALA A 4 -7.59 20.57 -25.00
C ALA A 4 -7.25 21.30 -23.69
N GLU A 5 -8.21 21.38 -22.77
CA GLU A 5 -8.00 21.92 -21.42
C GLU A 5 -6.93 21.12 -20.66
N LEU A 6 -7.03 19.79 -20.69
CA LEU A 6 -6.06 18.91 -20.06
C LEU A 6 -4.65 19.10 -20.64
N GLN A 7 -4.52 19.13 -21.96
CA GLN A 7 -3.22 19.33 -22.62
C GLN A 7 -2.59 20.68 -22.27
N GLU A 8 -3.40 21.74 -22.17
CA GLU A 8 -2.89 23.05 -21.77
C GLU A 8 -2.44 23.07 -20.30
N ILE A 9 -3.14 22.36 -19.40
CA ILE A 9 -2.70 22.19 -18.00
C ILE A 9 -1.38 21.44 -17.95
N LEU A 10 -1.26 20.30 -18.65
CA LEU A 10 -0.02 19.51 -18.68
C LEU A 10 1.15 20.31 -19.25
N LYS A 11 0.92 21.10 -20.30
CA LYS A 11 1.94 21.98 -20.88
C LYS A 11 2.41 23.05 -19.89
N LYS A 12 1.48 23.70 -19.18
CA LYS A 12 1.82 24.68 -18.14
C LYS A 12 2.53 24.04 -16.96
N HIS A 13 2.17 22.82 -16.60
CA HIS A 13 2.82 22.07 -15.54
C HIS A 13 4.26 21.72 -15.87
N LYS A 14 4.50 21.27 -17.11
CA LYS A 14 5.86 20.97 -17.59
C LYS A 14 6.77 22.20 -17.53
N LYS A 15 6.23 23.37 -17.93
CA LYS A 15 6.92 24.66 -17.78
C LYS A 15 7.19 25.01 -16.33
N TRP A 16 6.21 24.81 -15.44
CA TRP A 16 6.38 25.07 -14.01
C TRP A 16 7.48 24.21 -13.40
N PHE A 17 7.53 22.93 -13.74
CA PHE A 17 8.56 22.04 -13.23
C PHE A 17 9.96 22.40 -13.75
N ALA A 18 10.04 23.02 -14.93
CA ALA A 18 11.28 23.52 -15.53
C ALA A 18 11.64 24.97 -15.10
N ASP A 19 10.93 25.54 -14.13
CA ASP A 19 11.07 26.95 -13.70
C ASP A 19 10.96 27.98 -14.85
N GLU A 20 10.16 27.65 -15.87
CA GLU A 20 9.90 28.53 -17.01
C GLU A 20 8.78 29.54 -16.74
N LYS A 21 8.85 30.70 -17.44
CA LYS A 21 7.82 31.74 -17.39
C LYS A 21 6.46 31.20 -17.81
N ASP A 22 5.40 31.66 -17.12
CA ASP A 22 4.00 31.29 -17.32
C ASP A 22 3.69 29.81 -17.01
N GLY A 23 4.62 29.09 -16.37
CA GLY A 23 4.39 27.77 -15.81
C GLY A 23 3.40 27.81 -14.64
N LYS A 24 2.52 26.82 -14.59
CA LYS A 24 1.62 26.61 -13.44
C LYS A 24 1.57 25.12 -13.08
N ARG A 25 1.77 24.80 -11.80
CA ARG A 25 1.55 23.45 -11.26
C ARG A 25 0.17 22.93 -11.67
N ALA A 26 0.09 21.66 -12.08
CA ALA A 26 -1.18 21.04 -12.44
C ALA A 26 -2.07 20.95 -11.20
N ASP A 27 -3.22 21.60 -11.28
CA ASP A 27 -4.31 21.51 -10.32
C ASP A 27 -5.46 20.79 -11.02
N LEU A 28 -5.64 19.54 -10.63
CA LEU A 28 -6.57 18.56 -11.17
C LEU A 28 -7.44 17.98 -10.04
N GLN A 29 -7.58 18.70 -8.92
CA GLN A 29 -8.44 18.28 -7.81
C GLN A 29 -9.86 18.04 -8.29
N GLY A 30 -10.42 16.87 -7.97
CA GLY A 30 -11.76 16.46 -8.36
C GLY A 30 -12.01 16.39 -9.87
N ALA A 31 -10.96 16.49 -10.70
CA ALA A 31 -11.12 16.54 -12.15
C ALA A 31 -11.65 15.21 -12.69
N ASP A 32 -12.56 15.29 -13.67
CA ASP A 32 -12.97 14.12 -14.45
C ASP A 32 -11.97 13.83 -15.56
N LEU A 33 -11.17 12.79 -15.33
CA LEU A 33 -10.07 12.28 -16.17
C LEU A 33 -10.29 10.79 -16.52
N ARG A 34 -11.53 10.31 -16.45
CA ARG A 34 -11.87 8.92 -16.77
C ARG A 34 -11.42 8.58 -18.18
N LYS A 35 -10.67 7.47 -18.31
CA LYS A 35 -10.11 7.00 -19.59
C LYS A 35 -9.24 8.03 -20.32
N ALA A 36 -8.73 9.04 -19.61
CA ALA A 36 -7.79 9.98 -20.19
C ALA A 36 -6.50 9.26 -20.60
N ASP A 37 -5.93 9.67 -21.72
CA ASP A 37 -4.57 9.31 -22.11
C ASP A 37 -3.59 10.27 -21.42
N LEU A 38 -2.88 9.73 -20.43
CA LEU A 38 -1.85 10.38 -19.63
C LEU A 38 -0.55 9.57 -19.69
N GLN A 39 -0.36 8.76 -20.75
CA GLN A 39 0.82 7.93 -20.91
C GLN A 39 2.08 8.81 -20.95
N GLY A 40 3.03 8.53 -20.05
CA GLY A 40 4.27 9.29 -19.94
C GLY A 40 4.09 10.76 -19.54
N ALA A 41 2.91 11.16 -19.05
CA ALA A 41 2.67 12.52 -18.60
C ALA A 41 3.59 12.87 -17.42
N ASP A 42 4.11 14.10 -17.45
CA ASP A 42 4.76 14.69 -16.28
C ASP A 42 3.67 15.26 -15.38
N LEU A 43 3.52 14.68 -14.19
CA LEU A 43 2.55 15.03 -13.15
C LEU A 43 3.24 15.07 -11.78
N ARG A 44 4.56 15.30 -11.77
CA ARG A 44 5.35 15.37 -10.53
C ARG A 44 4.83 16.47 -9.65
N LYS A 45 4.57 16.15 -8.39
CA LYS A 45 3.95 17.08 -7.44
C LYS A 45 2.58 17.59 -7.90
N ALA A 46 1.93 17.07 -8.94
CA ALA A 46 0.61 17.55 -9.35
C ALA A 46 -0.41 17.34 -8.22
N ASP A 47 -1.44 18.19 -8.18
CA ASP A 47 -2.56 18.01 -7.25
C ASP A 47 -3.71 17.30 -7.95
N LEU A 48 -3.96 16.05 -7.58
CA LEU A 48 -4.95 15.13 -8.16
C LEU A 48 -5.91 14.62 -7.08
N GLN A 49 -6.01 15.31 -5.93
CA GLN A 49 -6.85 14.88 -4.82
C GLN A 49 -8.31 14.72 -5.26
N GLY A 50 -8.88 13.55 -4.98
CA GLY A 50 -10.25 13.20 -5.37
C GLY A 50 -10.52 13.15 -6.88
N ALA A 51 -9.50 13.17 -7.74
CA ALA A 51 -9.70 13.10 -9.19
C ALA A 51 -10.31 11.76 -9.63
N TYR A 52 -11.14 11.78 -10.67
CA TYR A 52 -11.74 10.60 -11.27
C TYR A 52 -10.87 10.11 -12.43
N LEU A 53 -10.07 9.06 -12.20
CA LEU A 53 -9.08 8.50 -13.12
C LEU A 53 -9.44 7.06 -13.55
N GLN A 54 -10.70 6.65 -13.41
CA GLN A 54 -11.10 5.28 -13.68
C GLN A 54 -10.79 4.90 -15.14
N GLY A 55 -10.02 3.82 -15.31
CA GLY A 55 -9.56 3.35 -16.62
C GLY A 55 -8.64 4.31 -17.39
N ALA A 56 -8.06 5.33 -16.75
CA ALA A 56 -7.08 6.20 -17.39
C ALA A 56 -5.80 5.43 -17.75
N ASP A 57 -5.14 5.80 -18.84
CA ASP A 57 -3.83 5.29 -19.22
C ASP A 57 -2.76 6.20 -18.61
N LEU A 58 -2.10 5.73 -17.56
CA LEU A 58 -1.01 6.38 -16.82
C LEU A 58 0.30 5.60 -16.98
N GLN A 59 0.42 4.77 -18.02
CA GLN A 59 1.64 4.00 -18.24
C GLN A 59 2.85 4.92 -18.30
N ARG A 60 3.88 4.62 -17.48
CA ARG A 60 5.11 5.42 -17.39
C ARG A 60 4.91 6.90 -17.03
N ALA A 61 3.73 7.30 -16.55
CA ALA A 61 3.52 8.66 -16.06
C ALA A 61 4.45 8.93 -14.87
N ASP A 62 4.94 10.17 -14.78
CA ASP A 62 5.78 10.62 -13.68
C ASP A 62 4.91 11.33 -12.64
N LEU A 63 4.56 10.62 -11.57
CA LEU A 63 3.69 11.03 -10.47
C LEU A 63 4.48 11.15 -9.15
N GLN A 64 5.81 11.32 -9.20
CA GLN A 64 6.61 11.46 -7.99
C GLN A 64 6.11 12.63 -7.14
N GLU A 65 5.94 12.38 -5.84
CA GLU A 65 5.40 13.34 -4.86
C GLU A 65 4.03 13.94 -5.23
N ALA A 66 3.27 13.30 -6.14
CA ALA A 66 1.92 13.76 -6.51
C ALA A 66 0.92 13.54 -5.38
N TYR A 67 -0.09 14.42 -5.30
CA TYR A 67 -1.14 14.34 -4.29
C TYR A 67 -2.36 13.65 -4.89
N LEU A 68 -2.58 12.38 -4.53
CA LEU A 68 -3.61 11.50 -5.06
C LEU A 68 -4.59 11.04 -3.97
N ARG A 69 -4.63 11.72 -2.82
CA ARG A 69 -5.52 11.38 -1.71
C ARG A 69 -6.97 11.28 -2.19
N GLY A 70 -7.60 10.13 -1.93
CA GLY A 70 -8.98 9.84 -2.33
C GLY A 70 -9.25 9.79 -3.84
N ALA A 71 -8.22 9.81 -4.70
CA ALA A 71 -8.41 9.71 -6.15
C ALA A 71 -8.99 8.35 -6.54
N ASP A 72 -9.85 8.33 -7.55
CA ASP A 72 -10.47 7.10 -8.06
C ASP A 72 -9.72 6.57 -9.29
N LEU A 73 -8.78 5.64 -9.05
CA LEU A 73 -7.91 5.00 -10.03
C LEU A 73 -8.39 3.58 -10.41
N GLN A 74 -9.68 3.27 -10.21
CA GLN A 74 -10.20 1.92 -10.47
C GLN A 74 -9.97 1.51 -11.94
N GLY A 75 -9.30 0.37 -12.13
CA GLY A 75 -8.95 -0.15 -13.45
C GLY A 75 -7.99 0.73 -14.26
N ALA A 76 -7.37 1.75 -13.67
CA ALA A 76 -6.37 2.57 -14.35
C ALA A 76 -5.10 1.75 -14.67
N ASP A 77 -4.44 2.08 -15.78
CA ASP A 77 -3.19 1.45 -16.19
C ASP A 77 -2.01 2.30 -15.72
N LEU A 78 -1.35 1.89 -14.65
CA LEU A 78 -0.19 2.53 -14.02
C LEU A 78 1.11 1.74 -14.27
N ARG A 79 1.15 0.88 -15.30
CA ARG A 79 2.33 0.05 -15.54
C ARG A 79 3.58 0.91 -15.70
N LYS A 80 4.62 0.59 -14.93
CA LYS A 80 5.89 1.32 -14.89
C LYS A 80 5.78 2.80 -14.58
N ALA A 81 4.68 3.26 -13.95
CA ALA A 81 4.55 4.63 -13.48
C ALA A 81 5.53 4.93 -12.34
N TYR A 82 5.96 6.18 -12.23
CA TYR A 82 6.83 6.67 -11.15
C TYR A 82 5.95 7.30 -10.06
N LEU A 83 5.82 6.66 -8.90
CA LEU A 83 4.94 7.06 -7.80
C LEU A 83 5.73 7.28 -6.50
N GLN A 84 7.05 7.49 -6.59
CA GLN A 84 7.89 7.64 -5.40
C GLN A 84 7.43 8.83 -4.56
N GLY A 85 7.21 8.57 -3.27
CA GLY A 85 6.70 9.58 -2.33
C GLY A 85 5.30 10.12 -2.63
N ALA A 86 4.55 9.52 -3.56
CA ALA A 86 3.19 9.97 -3.88
C ALA A 86 2.24 9.72 -2.69
N ASP A 87 1.31 10.65 -2.47
CA ASP A 87 0.27 10.54 -1.45
C ASP A 87 -0.98 9.88 -2.04
N LEU A 88 -1.12 8.57 -1.84
CA LEU A 88 -2.24 7.73 -2.31
C LEU A 88 -3.22 7.39 -1.16
N GLN A 89 -3.24 8.17 -0.09
CA GLN A 89 -4.08 7.89 1.06
C GLN A 89 -5.56 7.78 0.67
N GLY A 90 -6.22 6.68 1.02
CA GLY A 90 -7.62 6.42 0.70
C GLY A 90 -7.94 6.32 -0.81
N ALA A 91 -6.94 6.23 -1.69
CA ALA A 91 -7.17 6.14 -3.13
C ALA A 91 -7.86 4.82 -3.50
N TYR A 92 -8.72 4.85 -4.52
CA TYR A 92 -9.41 3.67 -5.03
C TYR A 92 -8.62 3.03 -6.17
N LEU A 93 -7.91 1.94 -5.90
CA LEU A 93 -7.01 1.25 -6.84
C LEU A 93 -7.56 -0.12 -7.28
N ARG A 94 -8.84 -0.41 -7.04
CA ARG A 94 -9.43 -1.72 -7.35
C ARG A 94 -9.25 -2.05 -8.83
N GLY A 95 -8.59 -3.16 -9.13
CA GLY A 95 -8.34 -3.60 -10.50
C GLY A 95 -7.30 -2.76 -11.27
N ALA A 96 -6.64 -1.79 -10.65
CA ALA A 96 -5.61 -1.00 -11.31
C ALA A 96 -4.38 -1.85 -11.66
N ASP A 97 -3.71 -1.56 -12.77
CA ASP A 97 -2.50 -2.26 -13.19
C ASP A 97 -1.25 -1.47 -12.80
N LEU A 98 -0.58 -1.88 -11.73
CA LEU A 98 0.64 -1.27 -11.18
C LEU A 98 1.89 -2.09 -11.52
N GLN A 99 1.86 -2.97 -12.53
CA GLN A 99 3.00 -3.83 -12.81
C GLN A 99 4.27 -3.03 -13.12
N GLY A 100 5.35 -3.31 -12.41
CA GLY A 100 6.62 -2.59 -12.54
C GLY A 100 6.60 -1.14 -12.08
N ALA A 101 5.55 -0.67 -11.39
CA ALA A 101 5.47 0.71 -10.89
C ALA A 101 6.46 0.95 -9.73
N TYR A 102 6.93 2.19 -9.60
CA TYR A 102 7.91 2.59 -8.60
C TYR A 102 7.20 3.34 -7.45
N LEU A 103 6.91 2.67 -6.34
CA LEU A 103 6.13 3.17 -5.20
C LEU A 103 6.98 3.43 -3.96
N GLN A 104 8.29 3.64 -4.11
CA GLN A 104 9.19 3.79 -2.97
C GLN A 104 8.78 5.01 -2.12
N GLY A 105 8.55 4.77 -0.83
CA GLY A 105 8.07 5.80 0.10
C GLY A 105 6.66 6.35 -0.17
N ALA A 106 5.89 5.77 -1.10
CA ALA A 106 4.51 6.19 -1.35
C ALA A 106 3.60 5.93 -0.14
N ASP A 107 2.64 6.81 0.10
CA ASP A 107 1.66 6.67 1.18
C ASP A 107 0.35 6.04 0.67
N LEU A 108 0.19 4.74 0.86
CA LEU A 108 -0.99 3.95 0.45
C LEU A 108 -1.95 3.71 1.63
N GLN A 109 -1.89 4.51 2.70
CA GLN A 109 -2.72 4.25 3.86
C GLN A 109 -4.22 4.34 3.53
N GLY A 110 -4.99 3.32 3.93
CA GLY A 110 -6.42 3.24 3.62
C GLY A 110 -6.76 3.03 2.14
N ALA A 111 -5.77 2.85 1.26
CA ALA A 111 -6.03 2.68 -0.17
C ALA A 111 -6.73 1.35 -0.48
N TYR A 112 -7.63 1.35 -1.46
CA TYR A 112 -8.43 0.18 -1.84
C TYR A 112 -7.78 -0.55 -3.01
N LEU A 113 -6.92 -1.53 -2.74
CA LEU A 113 -6.10 -2.22 -3.75
C LEU A 113 -6.67 -3.58 -4.20
N ARG A 114 -7.92 -3.91 -3.83
CA ARG A 114 -8.50 -5.22 -4.15
C ARG A 114 -8.40 -5.54 -5.65
N GLY A 115 -7.70 -6.61 -6.00
CA GLY A 115 -7.52 -7.05 -7.38
C GLY A 115 -6.60 -6.15 -8.23
N ALA A 116 -5.83 -5.24 -7.63
CA ALA A 116 -4.79 -4.50 -8.32
C ALA A 116 -3.62 -5.42 -8.70
N TYR A 117 -2.97 -5.17 -9.85
CA TYR A 117 -1.83 -5.95 -10.33
C TYR A 117 -0.51 -5.30 -9.91
N LEU A 118 0.23 -5.92 -8.98
CA LEU A 118 1.46 -5.34 -8.40
C LEU A 118 2.74 -6.06 -8.84
N GLN A 119 2.69 -6.95 -9.84
CA GLN A 119 3.85 -7.76 -10.21
C GLN A 119 5.05 -6.88 -10.60
N GLY A 120 6.17 -7.04 -9.89
CA GLY A 120 7.39 -6.27 -10.11
C GLY A 120 7.34 -4.82 -9.65
N ALA A 121 6.27 -4.38 -8.96
CA ALA A 121 6.24 -3.06 -8.35
C ALA A 121 7.26 -2.95 -7.21
N ASP A 122 7.87 -1.79 -7.06
CA ASP A 122 8.82 -1.50 -5.99
C ASP A 122 8.13 -0.71 -4.86
N LEU A 123 7.80 -1.41 -3.78
CA LEU A 123 7.11 -0.84 -2.60
C LEU A 123 8.08 -0.51 -1.46
N GLN A 124 9.39 -0.39 -1.72
CA GLN A 124 10.38 -0.15 -0.68
C GLN A 124 10.02 1.09 0.16
N GLY A 125 9.73 0.87 1.46
CA GLY A 125 9.39 1.95 2.38
C GLY A 125 8.00 2.56 2.21
N ALA A 126 7.12 1.97 1.39
CA ALA A 126 5.75 2.42 1.24
C ALA A 126 4.93 2.21 2.53
N TYR A 127 3.97 3.11 2.78
CA TYR A 127 3.09 3.07 3.95
C TYR A 127 1.76 2.40 3.58
N LEU A 128 1.49 1.19 4.10
CA LEU A 128 0.32 0.37 3.70
C LEU A 128 -0.76 0.25 4.81
N GLN A 129 -0.70 1.08 5.85
CA GLN A 129 -1.61 0.95 7.00
C GLN A 129 -3.06 1.27 6.58
N GLY A 130 -3.99 0.35 6.80
CA GLY A 130 -5.40 0.48 6.43
C GLY A 130 -5.70 0.04 4.99
N ALA A 131 -4.71 -0.27 4.17
CA ALA A 131 -4.93 -0.63 2.78
C ALA A 131 -5.76 -1.94 2.66
N GLU A 132 -6.79 -1.94 1.81
CA GLU A 132 -7.62 -3.11 1.53
C GLU A 132 -7.01 -3.93 0.39
N ILE A 133 -6.22 -4.96 0.74
CA ILE A 133 -5.42 -5.71 -0.24
C ILE A 133 -6.07 -7.04 -0.70
N PHE A 134 -7.08 -7.61 -0.02
CA PHE A 134 -7.36 -9.06 -0.16
C PHE A 134 -8.69 -9.49 -0.80
N TYR A 135 -8.60 -10.25 -1.92
CA TYR A 135 -9.43 -11.45 -2.15
C TYR A 135 -8.76 -12.49 -3.11
N ARG A 136 -8.11 -13.49 -2.50
CA ARG A 136 -7.84 -14.91 -2.90
C ARG A 136 -6.73 -15.37 -3.87
N PRO A 137 -6.17 -14.66 -4.88
CA PRO A 137 -4.93 -15.13 -5.54
C PRO A 137 -3.74 -14.15 -5.39
N ASP A 138 -3.78 -13.27 -4.38
CA ASP A 138 -2.88 -12.12 -4.27
C ASP A 138 -1.48 -12.44 -3.67
N LEU A 139 -1.19 -13.71 -3.39
CA LEU A 139 0.09 -14.13 -2.79
C LEU A 139 1.27 -14.11 -3.78
N ASP A 140 1.01 -14.26 -5.08
CA ASP A 140 2.02 -14.10 -6.13
C ASP A 140 2.30 -12.62 -6.44
N LEU A 141 1.39 -11.72 -6.05
CA LEU A 141 1.52 -10.27 -6.26
C LEU A 141 2.54 -9.63 -5.32
N ILE A 142 2.70 -10.15 -4.10
CA ILE A 142 3.62 -9.62 -3.09
C ILE A 142 4.95 -10.37 -3.00
N GLN A 143 5.03 -11.63 -3.46
CA GLN A 143 6.30 -12.40 -3.44
C GLN A 143 7.35 -11.85 -4.42
N ASN A 144 6.93 -11.09 -5.43
CA ASN A 144 7.81 -10.50 -6.44
C ASN A 144 8.06 -8.99 -6.23
N VAL A 145 7.69 -8.47 -5.06
CA VAL A 145 7.99 -7.09 -4.68
C VAL A 145 9.46 -7.04 -4.25
N ASN A 146 10.22 -6.08 -4.79
CA ASN A 146 11.57 -5.85 -4.30
C ASN A 146 11.51 -5.06 -2.98
N GLY A 147 12.33 -5.48 -2.00
CA GLY A 147 12.52 -4.76 -0.74
C GLY A 147 11.70 -5.25 0.44
N THR A 148 11.63 -4.39 1.46
CA THR A 148 11.01 -4.67 2.75
C THR A 148 9.60 -4.08 2.86
N ILE A 149 8.70 -4.84 3.46
CA ILE A 149 7.31 -4.48 3.70
C ILE A 149 7.11 -4.26 5.20
N ARG A 150 6.40 -3.19 5.58
CA ARG A 150 6.07 -2.87 6.99
C ARG A 150 4.61 -3.21 7.31
N ALA A 151 4.37 -3.82 8.48
CA ALA A 151 3.05 -4.25 8.92
C ALA A 151 2.88 -4.10 10.44
N TRP A 152 1.65 -4.13 10.96
CA TRP A 152 1.42 -4.17 12.41
C TRP A 152 0.94 -5.54 12.86
N LYS A 153 1.49 -6.09 13.96
CA LYS A 153 1.08 -7.36 14.58
C LYS A 153 0.29 -7.14 15.83
N TYR A 154 -0.89 -7.76 15.92
CA TYR A 154 -1.56 -7.94 17.19
C TYR A 154 -0.83 -8.95 18.06
N LEU A 155 -0.60 -8.57 19.32
CA LEU A 155 -0.03 -9.48 20.32
C LEU A 155 -1.09 -10.27 21.09
N LYS A 156 -2.35 -9.80 21.14
CA LYS A 156 -3.45 -10.48 21.85
C LYS A 156 -4.71 -10.50 20.98
N ASP A 157 -4.89 -11.55 20.19
CA ASP A 157 -6.08 -11.74 19.33
C ASP A 157 -6.94 -12.97 19.72
N GLY A 158 -6.50 -13.76 20.70
CA GLY A 158 -7.20 -14.98 21.15
C GLY A 158 -7.17 -16.15 20.15
N ARG A 159 -6.59 -15.95 18.96
CA ARG A 159 -6.63 -16.90 17.82
C ARG A 159 -5.24 -17.31 17.33
N SER A 160 -4.20 -16.56 17.68
CA SER A 160 -2.82 -16.82 17.29
C SER A 160 -2.12 -17.76 18.27
N PRO A 161 -1.49 -18.86 17.81
CA PRO A 161 -0.64 -19.69 18.67
C PRO A 161 0.60 -18.95 19.20
N TYR A 162 0.84 -17.70 18.78
CA TYR A 162 1.96 -16.85 19.22
C TYR A 162 1.56 -15.68 20.13
N GLN A 163 0.33 -15.66 20.63
CA GLN A 163 -0.23 -14.57 21.47
C GLN A 163 0.54 -14.29 22.78
N ASN A 164 1.48 -15.17 23.14
CA ASN A 164 2.32 -15.03 24.34
C ASN A 164 3.82 -14.89 24.02
N LYS A 165 4.20 -14.68 22.75
CA LYS A 165 5.61 -14.44 22.39
C LYS A 165 5.95 -12.99 22.68
N GLU A 166 6.98 -12.74 23.49
CA GLU A 166 7.47 -11.39 23.71
C GLU A 166 8.29 -10.89 22.52
N TYR A 167 7.82 -9.79 21.94
CA TYR A 167 8.46 -9.09 20.85
C TYR A 167 9.23 -7.88 21.38
N VAL A 168 10.53 -7.83 21.10
CA VAL A 168 11.48 -6.80 21.52
C VAL A 168 11.74 -5.89 20.32
N THR A 169 11.69 -4.58 20.54
CA THR A 169 12.03 -3.58 19.52
C THR A 169 13.45 -3.80 18.99
N ASP A 170 13.65 -3.55 17.69
CA ASP A 170 14.89 -3.74 16.94
C ASP A 170 15.39 -5.18 16.83
N LYS A 171 14.64 -6.16 17.33
CA LYS A 171 14.99 -7.57 17.24
C LYS A 171 14.41 -8.23 16.00
N GLU A 172 15.24 -9.03 15.33
CA GLU A 172 14.82 -9.94 14.28
C GLU A 172 14.24 -11.24 14.86
N TYR A 173 13.20 -11.72 14.21
CA TYR A 173 12.51 -12.96 14.53
C TYR A 173 12.45 -13.82 13.28
N GLU A 174 12.99 -15.03 13.39
CA GLU A 174 12.96 -16.04 12.35
C GLU A 174 12.19 -17.28 12.85
N THR A 175 11.47 -17.94 11.95
CA THR A 175 10.78 -19.20 12.24
C THR A 175 11.46 -20.34 11.50
N ARG A 176 11.86 -21.39 12.24
CA ARG A 176 12.66 -22.52 11.73
C ARG A 176 11.89 -23.61 10.97
N ASP A 177 10.55 -23.55 10.87
CA ASP A 177 9.79 -24.67 10.29
C ASP A 177 9.72 -24.60 8.76
N TYR A 178 10.43 -25.55 8.13
CA TYR A 178 10.45 -25.84 6.69
C TYR A 178 9.30 -26.77 6.26
N ASP A 179 8.28 -26.97 7.08
CA ASP A 179 7.27 -27.99 6.79
C ASP A 179 6.25 -27.48 5.76
N THR A 180 6.50 -27.84 4.50
CA THR A 180 5.63 -27.61 3.35
C THR A 180 4.48 -28.62 3.27
N ASN A 181 4.32 -29.53 4.24
CA ASN A 181 3.24 -30.52 4.24
C ASN A 181 1.89 -29.85 4.62
N PRO A 182 0.93 -29.76 3.68
CA PRO A 182 -0.34 -29.08 3.91
C PRO A 182 -1.31 -29.86 4.82
N PHE A 183 -1.01 -31.13 5.15
CA PHE A 183 -1.87 -32.01 5.95
C PHE A 183 -1.44 -32.14 7.41
N VAL A 184 -0.22 -31.71 7.74
CA VAL A 184 0.28 -31.66 9.12
C VAL A 184 0.15 -30.22 9.57
N ASN A 185 -0.87 -29.98 10.41
CA ASN A 185 -1.16 -28.75 11.15
C ASN A 185 -0.02 -27.72 11.08
N CYS A 186 -0.09 -26.84 10.08
CA CYS A 186 1.05 -26.11 9.55
C CYS A 186 1.84 -25.42 10.66
N GLY A 187 3.05 -25.94 10.88
CA GLY A 187 3.98 -25.60 11.96
C GLY A 187 4.39 -24.13 12.03
N LYS A 188 5.34 -23.86 12.91
CA LYS A 188 5.48 -22.67 13.72
C LYS A 188 5.92 -21.38 12.98
N GLY A 189 5.22 -20.96 11.92
CA GLY A 189 5.45 -19.69 11.18
C GLY A 189 4.70 -18.47 11.72
N LEU A 190 5.27 -17.26 11.55
CA LEU A 190 4.72 -16.01 12.09
C LEU A 190 3.48 -15.61 11.28
N ASN A 191 2.30 -15.75 11.90
CA ASN A 191 1.03 -15.56 11.20
C ASN A 191 0.80 -14.07 10.86
N VAL A 192 0.70 -13.75 9.57
CA VAL A 192 0.40 -12.42 9.02
C VAL A 192 -1.10 -12.19 8.89
N ALA A 193 -1.93 -13.22 9.03
CA ALA A 193 -3.36 -13.03 9.27
C ALA A 193 -3.68 -12.19 10.51
N THR A 194 -2.76 -12.19 11.46
CA THR A 194 -2.83 -11.43 12.71
C THR A 194 -1.90 -10.23 12.68
N LEU A 195 -1.18 -10.05 11.57
CA LEU A 195 -0.63 -8.77 11.19
C LEU A 195 -1.79 -7.99 10.55
N SER A 196 -2.45 -7.13 11.31
CA SER A 196 -3.44 -6.25 10.68
C SER A 196 -2.71 -5.22 9.86
N TRP A 197 -2.87 -5.36 8.56
CA TRP A 197 -2.77 -4.25 7.62
C TRP A 197 -3.89 -3.27 7.87
N CYS A 198 -5.09 -3.78 8.18
CA CYS A 198 -6.30 -3.00 8.37
C CYS A 198 -6.61 -2.93 9.87
N TYR A 199 -6.65 -1.76 10.49
CA TYR A 199 -7.16 -1.62 11.86
C TYR A 199 -8.61 -2.17 11.90
N ASN A 200 -8.82 -3.29 12.58
CA ASN A 200 -10.14 -3.91 12.65
C ASN A 200 -10.90 -3.40 13.89
N ASP A 201 -11.90 -2.54 13.65
CA ASP A 201 -12.74 -1.96 14.71
C ASP A 201 -13.56 -2.97 15.51
N SER A 202 -13.71 -4.21 15.00
CA SER A 202 -14.51 -5.27 15.63
C SER A 202 -13.78 -6.07 16.72
N ILE A 203 -12.49 -5.80 16.99
CA ILE A 203 -11.73 -6.50 18.04
C ILE A 203 -11.99 -5.86 19.41
N ASN A 204 -12.35 -6.66 20.40
CA ASN A 204 -12.58 -6.21 21.78
C ASN A 204 -11.37 -5.42 22.32
N LYS A 205 -11.56 -4.12 22.55
CA LYS A 205 -10.51 -3.10 22.64
C LYS A 205 -9.79 -3.02 24.00
N ASN A 206 -9.93 -3.99 24.90
CA ASN A 206 -9.30 -3.93 26.23
C ASN A 206 -7.97 -4.69 26.27
N GLY A 207 -6.86 -3.96 26.50
CA GLY A 207 -5.53 -4.55 26.69
C GLY A 207 -4.77 -4.94 25.41
N ILE A 208 -5.18 -4.42 24.25
CA ILE A 208 -4.50 -4.69 22.96
C ILE A 208 -3.15 -3.95 22.90
N THR A 209 -2.11 -4.71 22.58
CA THR A 209 -0.78 -4.20 22.24
C THR A 209 -0.41 -4.64 20.82
N PHE A 210 0.23 -3.74 20.10
CA PHE A 210 0.69 -3.95 18.74
C PHE A 210 2.20 -3.86 18.67
N ILE A 211 2.77 -4.46 17.64
CA ILE A 211 4.12 -4.14 17.19
C ILE A 211 4.06 -3.75 15.73
N GLU A 212 4.90 -2.82 15.31
CA GLU A 212 5.24 -2.63 13.92
C GLU A 212 6.41 -3.53 13.58
N VAL A 213 6.33 -4.17 12.43
CA VAL A 213 7.34 -5.11 11.93
C VAL A 213 7.69 -4.75 10.50
N GLU A 214 8.87 -5.16 10.08
CA GLU A 214 9.39 -5.03 8.72
C GLU A 214 9.91 -6.41 8.27
N PHE A 215 9.66 -6.81 7.04
CA PHE A 215 10.14 -8.10 6.51
C PHE A 215 10.36 -8.03 5.00
N ASP A 216 11.28 -8.85 4.47
CA ASP A 216 11.47 -8.93 3.02
C ASP A 216 10.27 -9.66 2.37
N ALA A 217 9.89 -9.23 1.17
CA ALA A 217 8.87 -9.91 0.37
C ALA A 217 9.18 -11.40 0.14
N LYS A 218 10.45 -11.75 -0.06
CA LYS A 218 10.93 -13.14 -0.22
C LYS A 218 10.67 -14.03 1.00
N ASP A 219 10.46 -13.42 2.17
CA ASP A 219 10.21 -14.15 3.42
C ASP A 219 8.72 -14.49 3.59
N ILE A 220 7.85 -14.06 2.68
CA ILE A 220 6.43 -14.42 2.66
C ILE A 220 6.27 -15.91 2.30
N VAL A 221 5.42 -16.60 3.06
CA VAL A 221 5.05 -18.01 2.84
C VAL A 221 3.55 -18.09 2.60
N CYS A 222 3.19 -18.55 1.40
CA CYS A 222 1.83 -18.88 1.02
C CYS A 222 1.30 -20.08 1.81
N ILE A 223 0.04 -20.03 2.26
CA ILE A 223 -0.67 -21.23 2.74
C ILE A 223 -1.67 -21.62 1.64
N PRO A 224 -1.52 -22.81 1.01
CA PRO A 224 -2.25 -23.13 -0.21
C PRO A 224 -3.78 -23.27 -0.07
N TYR A 225 -4.35 -23.34 1.15
CA TYR A 225 -5.79 -23.63 1.33
C TYR A 225 -6.52 -22.86 2.44
N THR A 226 -5.99 -21.75 2.97
CA THR A 226 -6.74 -21.00 3.99
C THR A 226 -7.85 -20.15 3.35
N THR A 227 -9.10 -20.41 3.74
CA THR A 227 -10.32 -19.80 3.20
C THR A 227 -10.48 -18.31 3.50
N ASP A 228 -9.55 -17.72 4.26
CA ASP A 228 -9.62 -16.40 4.88
C ASP A 228 -8.48 -15.44 4.49
N GLY A 229 -7.72 -15.73 3.42
CA GLY A 229 -6.76 -14.76 2.84
C GLY A 229 -5.50 -14.52 3.68
N LYS A 230 -5.10 -15.52 4.46
CA LYS A 230 -3.99 -15.44 5.41
C LYS A 230 -2.64 -15.78 4.77
N PHE A 231 -1.61 -15.00 5.08
CA PHE A 231 -0.22 -15.32 4.74
C PHE A 231 0.66 -15.43 6.00
N ARG A 232 1.86 -15.98 5.87
CA ARG A 232 2.85 -16.12 6.94
C ARG A 232 4.16 -15.48 6.49
N VAL A 233 5.01 -15.08 7.44
CA VAL A 233 6.38 -14.63 7.14
C VAL A 233 7.39 -15.47 7.91
N LYS A 234 8.48 -15.84 7.24
CA LYS A 234 9.61 -16.61 7.78
C LYS A 234 10.49 -15.76 8.68
N LYS A 235 10.70 -14.50 8.29
CA LYS A 235 11.58 -13.57 8.98
C LYS A 235 10.92 -12.19 9.04
N LEU A 236 11.11 -11.49 10.15
CA LEU A 236 10.76 -10.08 10.31
C LEU A 236 11.67 -9.41 11.34
N LYS A 237 11.75 -8.08 11.29
CA LYS A 237 12.31 -7.21 12.33
C LYS A 237 11.17 -6.47 13.02
N VAL A 238 11.21 -6.36 14.34
CA VAL A 238 10.27 -5.51 15.09
C VAL A 238 10.80 -4.09 15.09
N LEU A 239 10.05 -3.14 14.54
CA LEU A 239 10.45 -1.73 14.51
C LEU A 239 10.03 -0.96 15.74
N LYS A 240 8.83 -1.25 16.28
CA LYS A 240 8.29 -0.50 17.43
C LYS A 240 7.15 -1.25 18.09
N LYS A 241 6.92 -0.97 19.38
CA LYS A 241 5.76 -1.46 20.14
C LYS A 241 4.79 -0.31 20.40
N TYR A 242 3.51 -0.54 20.12
CA TYR A 242 2.45 0.42 20.34
C TYR A 242 1.44 -0.09 21.36
N THR A 243 0.94 0.83 22.18
CA THR A 243 -0.23 0.60 23.03
C THR A 243 -1.47 1.02 22.26
N LYS A 244 -2.65 0.57 22.70
CA LYS A 244 -3.93 1.07 22.18
C LYS A 244 -3.98 2.60 22.09
N LYS A 245 -3.57 3.32 23.13
CA LYS A 245 -3.59 4.79 23.16
C LYS A 245 -2.66 5.41 22.11
N HIS A 246 -1.50 4.81 21.85
CA HIS A 246 -0.62 5.26 20.77
C HIS A 246 -1.23 5.03 19.40
N VAL A 247 -1.88 3.87 19.18
CA VAL A 247 -2.57 3.59 17.92
C VAL A 247 -3.77 4.52 17.74
N GLU A 248 -4.61 4.70 18.76
CA GLU A 248 -5.74 5.63 18.73
C GLU A 248 -5.29 7.08 18.49
N ASN A 249 -4.18 7.53 19.09
CA ASN A 249 -3.65 8.86 18.81
C ASN A 249 -3.06 8.96 17.40
N LEU A 250 -2.35 7.94 16.93
CA LEU A 250 -1.87 7.90 15.54
C LEU A 250 -3.02 7.87 14.54
N LEU A 251 -4.17 7.30 14.89
CA LEU A 251 -5.39 7.32 14.09
C LEU A 251 -6.14 8.65 14.23
N LYS A 252 -6.14 9.28 15.41
CA LYS A 252 -6.78 10.59 15.64
C LYS A 252 -6.01 11.77 15.05
N ILE A 253 -4.69 11.71 15.00
CA ILE A 253 -3.86 12.67 14.22
C ILE A 253 -4.23 12.62 12.73
N LYS A 254 -4.96 11.58 12.27
CA LYS A 254 -5.49 11.42 10.91
C LYS A 254 -6.99 11.77 10.76
N GLU A 255 -7.65 12.21 11.84
CA GLU A 255 -9.07 12.62 11.87
C GLU A 255 -9.24 14.12 12.18
N GLU A 256 -8.16 14.91 12.23
CA GLU A 256 -8.31 16.36 12.16
C GLU A 256 -8.51 16.78 10.68
N PRO A 257 -9.50 17.66 10.42
CA PRO A 257 -10.01 17.94 9.07
C PRO A 257 -8.95 18.49 8.12
#